data_AF-A0A6V7JPP6-F1
#
_entry.id   AF-A0A6V7JPP6-F1
#
_cell.length_a   1.000
_cell.length_b   1.000
_cell.length_c   1.000
_cell.angle_alpha   90.00
_cell.angle_beta   90.00
_cell.angle_gamma   90.00
#
_symmetry.space_group_name_H-M   'P 1'
#
loop_
_entity.id
_entity.type
_entity.pdbx_description
1 polymer ?
#
loop_
_entity_poly.entity_id
_entity_poly.type
_entity_poly.pdbx_seq_one_letter_code
_entity_poly.pdbx_strand_id
1 'polypeptide(L)'
;HAKEALELTKLQEATKHAEVLAKAKEFEANMEQLRLEQKRVDGEERRKTIAEETKQHQMRAQYQDSLARKRYDDQLAQQQRMNDENLRRQEESVAKQEAMRKATIEHEMELRHKNEMRKLETELKAKAKIDRENQDLTLEQIRLKAAENRATVMESINSIGTLLGTGATALLRDWDKILAAAGGLSLVALGVYTAKGSTGVASRYIEARLGKPSLVRETSRFSALDVVRHPIKTVQKLKEKPADALSGVVLSPKLEERLRDIAIATKNTKHNKGMYRNILMHGPPGT
;
A
#
# COMPACT_ATOMS: atom_id res chain seq x y z
N HIS A 1 -2.18 108.45 -84.52
CA HIS A 1 -0.89 107.82 -84.87
C HIS A 1 0.15 107.82 -83.74
N ALA A 2 0.68 108.94 -83.24
CA ALA A 2 1.72 108.91 -82.18
C ALA A 2 1.22 108.47 -80.78
N LYS A 3 -0.01 108.84 -80.42
CA LYS A 3 -0.62 108.44 -79.12
C LYS A 3 -0.96 106.94 -79.07
N GLU A 4 -1.48 106.38 -80.17
CA GLU A 4 -1.83 104.95 -80.27
C GLU A 4 -0.58 104.07 -80.25
N ALA A 5 0.52 104.50 -80.89
CA ALA A 5 1.80 103.79 -80.81
C ALA A 5 2.33 103.73 -79.38
N LEU A 6 2.24 104.83 -78.62
CA LEU A 6 2.70 104.91 -77.23
C LEU A 6 1.87 104.04 -76.28
N GLU A 7 0.56 103.94 -76.49
CA GLU A 7 -0.30 103.00 -75.77
C GLU A 7 0.02 101.54 -76.10
N LEU A 8 0.33 101.24 -77.37
CA LEU A 8 0.72 99.90 -77.80
C LEU A 8 2.06 99.49 -77.18
N THR A 9 3.03 100.40 -77.06
CA THR A 9 4.28 100.16 -76.34
C THR A 9 4.05 99.93 -74.85
N LYS A 10 3.18 100.72 -74.20
CA LYS A 10 2.82 100.52 -72.78
C LYS A 10 2.17 99.16 -72.54
N LEU A 11 1.27 98.73 -73.42
CA LEU A 11 0.64 97.41 -73.36
C LEU A 11 1.67 96.29 -73.57
N GLN A 12 2.61 96.45 -74.50
CA GLN A 12 3.66 95.48 -74.77
C GLN A 12 4.70 95.39 -73.64
N GLU A 13 5.01 96.50 -72.96
CA GLU A 13 5.81 96.50 -71.73
C GLU A 13 5.07 95.84 -70.57
N ALA A 14 3.77 96.11 -70.42
CA ALA A 14 2.94 95.45 -69.42
C ALA A 14 2.86 93.92 -69.63
N THR A 15 2.73 93.44 -70.86
CA THR A 15 2.75 92.00 -71.16
C THR A 15 4.13 91.39 -70.91
N LYS A 16 5.22 92.09 -71.26
CA LYS A 16 6.58 91.64 -70.92
C LYS A 16 6.80 91.57 -69.41
N HIS A 17 6.33 92.54 -68.65
CA HIS A 17 6.38 92.50 -67.18
C HIS A 17 5.56 91.33 -66.62
N ALA A 18 4.38 91.07 -67.18
CA ALA A 18 3.55 89.92 -66.80
C ALA A 18 4.24 88.58 -67.12
N GLU A 19 4.90 88.45 -68.27
CA GLU A 19 5.68 87.26 -68.64
C GLU A 19 6.90 87.04 -67.74
N VAL A 20 7.63 88.10 -67.38
CA VAL A 20 8.76 88.01 -66.43
C VAL A 20 8.26 87.63 -65.04
N LEU A 21 7.14 88.19 -64.58
CA LEU A 21 6.48 87.80 -63.33
C LEU A 21 5.99 86.34 -63.36
N ALA A 22 5.42 85.89 -64.47
CA ALA A 22 5.01 84.50 -64.64
C ALA A 22 6.21 83.55 -64.55
N LYS A 23 7.30 83.84 -65.26
CA LYS A 23 8.55 83.06 -65.18
C LYS A 23 9.16 83.08 -63.77
N ALA A 24 9.15 84.23 -63.10
CA ALA A 24 9.62 84.33 -61.71
C ALA A 24 8.80 83.42 -60.77
N LYS A 25 7.46 83.42 -60.91
CA LYS A 25 6.58 82.52 -60.14
C LYS A 25 6.79 81.04 -60.50
N GLU A 26 7.06 80.71 -61.76
CA GLU A 26 7.42 79.35 -62.17
C GLU A 26 8.76 78.91 -61.55
N PHE A 27 9.76 79.79 -61.49
CA PHE A 27 11.02 79.52 -60.81
C PHE A 27 10.84 79.37 -59.29
N GLU A 28 10.02 80.21 -58.66
CA GLU A 28 9.68 80.08 -57.25
C GLU A 28 8.97 78.74 -56.98
N ALA A 29 7.99 78.36 -57.80
CA ALA A 29 7.30 77.08 -57.69
C ALA A 29 8.27 75.89 -57.86
N ASN A 30 9.17 75.94 -58.85
CA ASN A 30 10.20 74.92 -59.04
C ASN A 30 11.18 74.85 -57.86
N MET A 31 11.58 76.00 -57.30
CA MET A 31 12.43 76.06 -56.10
C MET A 31 11.73 75.48 -54.86
N GLU A 32 10.43 75.72 -54.71
CA GLU A 32 9.63 75.11 -53.64
C GLU A 32 9.47 73.60 -53.84
N GLN A 33 9.26 73.13 -55.07
CA GLN A 33 9.23 71.71 -55.40
C GLN A 33 10.58 71.02 -55.09
N LEU A 34 11.71 71.62 -55.47
CA LEU A 34 13.05 71.11 -55.14
C LEU A 34 13.30 71.07 -53.63
N ARG A 35 12.80 72.05 -52.88
CA ARG A 35 12.87 72.04 -51.40
C ARG A 35 12.01 70.94 -50.79
N LEU A 36 10.84 70.66 -51.36
CA LEU A 36 9.98 69.55 -50.93
C LEU A 36 10.62 68.20 -51.23
N GLU A 37 11.22 68.04 -52.43
CA GLU A 37 11.95 66.83 -52.80
C GLU A 37 13.16 66.60 -51.90
N GLN A 38 13.96 67.63 -51.62
CA GLN A 38 15.09 67.53 -50.70
C GLN A 38 14.64 67.09 -49.30
N LYS A 39 13.58 67.72 -48.75
CA LYS A 39 13.01 67.31 -47.47
C LYS A 39 12.50 65.86 -47.48
N ARG A 40 11.93 65.41 -48.61
CA ARG A 40 11.46 64.05 -48.79
C ARG A 40 12.63 63.06 -48.81
N VAL A 41 13.66 63.33 -49.60
CA VAL A 41 14.87 62.50 -49.68
C VAL A 41 15.58 62.42 -48.33
N ASP A 42 15.77 63.56 -47.65
CA ASP A 42 16.35 63.59 -46.29
C ASP A 42 15.50 62.80 -45.29
N GLY A 43 14.18 62.89 -45.39
CA GLY A 43 13.25 62.13 -44.56
C GLY A 43 13.29 60.62 -44.84
N GLU A 44 13.49 60.22 -46.10
CA GLU A 44 13.63 58.83 -46.50
C GLU A 44 14.98 58.24 -46.06
N GLU A 45 16.08 58.97 -46.23
CA GLU A 45 17.41 58.57 -45.74
C GLU A 45 17.44 58.44 -44.21
N ARG A 46 16.87 59.41 -43.48
CA ARG A 46 16.74 59.30 -42.01
C ARG A 46 15.91 58.09 -41.57
N ARG A 47 14.86 57.73 -42.32
CA ARG A 47 14.09 56.52 -42.01
C ARG A 47 14.91 55.25 -42.25
N LYS A 48 15.72 55.22 -43.31
CA LYS A 48 16.62 54.09 -43.58
C LYS A 48 17.67 53.94 -42.48
N THR A 49 18.32 55.04 -42.06
CA THR A 49 19.31 54.99 -40.98
C THR A 49 18.71 54.54 -39.66
N ILE A 50 17.55 55.09 -39.26
CA ILE A 50 16.85 54.68 -38.03
C ILE A 50 16.46 53.20 -38.11
N ALA A 51 16.00 52.71 -39.26
CA ALA A 51 15.66 51.31 -39.44
C ALA A 51 16.87 50.38 -39.31
N GLU A 52 18.02 50.76 -39.87
CA GLU A 52 19.28 50.01 -39.74
C GLU A 52 19.81 50.03 -38.32
N GLU A 53 19.82 51.19 -37.66
CA GLU A 53 20.20 51.32 -36.25
C GLU A 53 19.30 50.46 -35.37
N THR A 54 17.98 50.49 -35.58
CA THR A 54 17.03 49.66 -34.82
C THR A 54 17.31 48.18 -35.02
N LYS A 55 17.60 47.74 -36.25
CA LYS A 55 18.00 46.35 -36.54
C LYS A 55 19.29 45.98 -35.81
N GLN A 56 20.30 46.83 -35.86
CA GLN A 56 21.57 46.58 -35.15
C GLN A 56 21.36 46.52 -33.63
N HIS A 57 20.55 47.42 -33.06
CA HIS A 57 20.19 47.41 -31.65
C HIS A 57 19.45 46.13 -31.25
N GLN A 58 18.49 45.67 -32.06
CA GLN A 58 17.80 44.41 -31.83
C GLN A 58 18.75 43.21 -31.88
N MET A 59 19.65 43.15 -32.86
CA MET A 59 20.65 42.07 -32.98
C MET A 59 21.61 42.06 -31.78
N ARG A 60 22.07 43.23 -31.33
CA ARG A 60 22.91 43.34 -30.12
C ARG A 60 22.17 42.90 -28.87
N ALA A 61 20.90 43.30 -28.70
CA ALA A 61 20.08 42.89 -27.57
C ALA A 61 19.85 41.38 -27.54
N GLN A 62 19.51 40.76 -28.68
CA GLN A 62 19.36 39.30 -28.79
C GLN A 62 20.66 38.56 -28.51
N TYR A 63 21.78 39.06 -29.03
CA TYR A 63 23.09 38.46 -28.77
C TYR A 63 23.45 38.53 -27.29
N GLN A 64 23.22 39.67 -26.63
CA GLN A 64 23.43 39.82 -25.19
C GLN A 64 22.54 38.87 -24.38
N ASP A 65 21.26 38.72 -24.73
CA ASP A 65 20.37 37.76 -24.07
C ASP A 65 20.87 36.32 -24.25
N SER A 66 21.28 35.96 -25.47
CA SER A 66 21.83 34.62 -25.74
C SER A 66 23.10 34.33 -24.94
N LEU A 67 23.98 35.33 -24.75
CA LEU A 67 25.18 35.20 -23.94
C LEU A 67 24.84 35.12 -22.45
N ALA A 68 23.84 35.87 -21.99
CA ALA A 68 23.38 35.81 -20.60
C ALA A 68 22.82 34.42 -20.27
N ARG A 69 22.01 33.85 -21.16
CA ARG A 69 21.50 32.47 -21.04
C ARG A 69 22.63 31.46 -20.99
N LYS A 70 23.59 31.53 -21.93
CA LYS A 70 24.75 30.63 -21.95
C LYS A 70 25.56 30.70 -20.66
N ARG A 71 25.85 31.90 -20.14
CA ARG A 71 26.56 32.06 -18.87
C ARG A 71 25.79 31.47 -17.69
N TYR A 72 24.46 31.65 -17.68
CA TYR A 72 23.61 31.09 -16.65
C TYR A 72 23.58 29.55 -16.71
N ASP A 73 23.45 28.99 -17.91
CA ASP A 73 23.48 27.54 -18.14
C ASP A 73 24.84 26.94 -17.74
N ASP A 74 25.94 27.60 -18.08
CA ASP A 74 27.30 27.18 -17.70
C ASP A 74 27.49 27.20 -16.18
N GLN A 75 26.98 28.25 -15.49
CA GLN A 75 27.00 28.34 -14.03
C GLN A 75 26.17 27.23 -13.38
N LEU A 76 24.97 26.97 -13.90
CA LEU A 76 24.09 25.91 -13.40
C LEU A 76 24.72 24.53 -13.60
N ALA A 77 25.30 24.27 -14.77
CA ALA A 77 26.02 23.04 -15.06
C ALA A 77 27.25 22.86 -14.15
N GLN A 78 27.99 23.93 -13.87
CA GLN A 78 29.09 23.89 -12.92
C GLN A 78 28.59 23.57 -11.49
N GLN A 79 27.49 24.19 -11.06
CA GLN A 79 26.89 23.91 -9.75
C GLN A 79 26.40 22.46 -9.64
N GLN A 80 25.78 21.92 -10.70
CA GLN A 80 25.37 20.52 -10.77
C GLN A 80 26.58 19.58 -10.64
N ARG A 81 27.67 19.81 -11.40
CA ARG A 81 28.89 18.99 -11.28
C ARG A 81 29.47 19.01 -9.88
N MET A 82 29.53 20.18 -9.23
CA MET A 82 30.02 20.30 -7.86
C MET A 82 29.12 19.54 -6.87
N ASN A 83 27.80 19.59 -7.05
CA ASN A 83 26.86 18.84 -6.23
C ASN A 83 26.99 17.33 -6.44
N ASP A 84 27.12 16.88 -7.68
CA ASP A 84 27.30 15.47 -8.03
C ASP A 84 28.61 14.92 -7.47
N GLU A 85 29.71 15.69 -7.57
CA GLU A 85 30.99 15.31 -6.96
C GLU A 85 30.90 15.22 -5.44
N ASN A 86 30.21 16.17 -4.80
CA ASN A 86 30.00 16.13 -3.35
C ASN A 86 29.15 14.91 -2.94
N LEU A 87 28.09 14.60 -3.70
CA LEU A 87 27.24 13.44 -3.45
C LEU A 87 28.04 12.14 -3.62
N ARG A 88 28.83 12.01 -4.69
CA ARG A 88 29.73 10.86 -4.90
C ARG A 88 30.73 10.69 -3.76
N ARG A 89 31.35 11.77 -3.27
CA ARG A 89 32.26 11.69 -2.11
C ARG A 89 31.55 11.24 -0.84
N GLN A 90 30.29 11.65 -0.64
CA GLN A 90 29.47 11.19 0.49
C GLN A 90 29.13 9.71 0.33
N GLU A 91 28.68 9.28 -0.85
CA GLU A 91 28.40 7.88 -1.16
C GLU A 91 29.63 7.00 -0.96
N GLU A 92 30.80 7.41 -1.46
CA GLU A 92 32.06 6.69 -1.24
C GLU A 92 32.44 6.61 0.24
N SER A 93 32.20 7.67 1.01
CA SER A 93 32.48 7.70 2.45
C SER A 93 31.56 6.76 3.22
N VAL A 94 30.27 6.76 2.88
CA VAL A 94 29.27 5.84 3.45
C VAL A 94 29.61 4.40 3.06
N ALA A 95 29.91 4.15 1.79
CA ALA A 95 30.31 2.82 1.30
C ALA A 95 31.57 2.30 2.01
N LYS A 96 32.58 3.16 2.27
CA LYS A 96 33.77 2.79 3.05
C LYS A 96 33.40 2.45 4.51
N GLN A 97 32.52 3.22 5.14
CA GLN A 97 32.05 2.94 6.50
C GLN A 97 31.26 1.63 6.57
N GLU A 98 30.39 1.36 5.60
CA GLU A 98 29.65 0.11 5.52
C GLU A 98 30.57 -1.08 5.25
N ALA A 99 31.54 -0.95 4.35
CA ALA A 99 32.55 -1.98 4.08
C ALA A 99 33.38 -2.28 5.34
N MET A 100 33.80 -1.25 6.08
CA MET A 100 34.49 -1.42 7.35
C MET A 100 33.63 -2.15 8.38
N ARG A 101 32.36 -1.77 8.54
CA ARG A 101 31.42 -2.46 9.44
C ARG A 101 31.20 -3.92 9.03
N LYS A 102 30.99 -4.19 7.75
CA LYS A 102 30.83 -5.55 7.22
C LYS A 102 32.07 -6.39 7.50
N ALA A 103 33.27 -5.86 7.23
CA ALA A 103 34.53 -6.55 7.51
C ALA A 103 34.74 -6.82 9.01
N THR A 104 34.36 -5.89 9.89
CA THR A 104 34.42 -6.11 11.34
C THR A 104 33.45 -7.21 11.79
N ILE A 105 32.21 -7.19 11.30
CA ILE A 105 31.20 -8.22 11.62
C ILE A 105 31.65 -9.58 11.09
N GLU A 106 32.13 -9.65 9.86
CA GLU A 106 32.63 -10.88 9.25
C GLU A 106 33.80 -11.45 10.05
N HIS A 107 34.77 -10.62 10.44
CA HIS A 107 35.88 -11.02 11.28
C HIS A 107 35.44 -11.53 12.65
N GLU A 108 34.47 -10.86 13.29
CA GLU A 108 33.91 -11.30 14.56
C GLU A 108 33.18 -12.64 14.43
N MET A 109 32.38 -12.81 13.37
CA MET A 109 31.66 -14.05 13.08
C MET A 109 32.62 -15.20 12.79
N GLU A 110 33.69 -14.96 12.03
CA GLU A 110 34.73 -15.97 11.79
C GLU A 110 35.43 -16.39 13.08
N LEU A 111 35.75 -15.43 13.96
CA LEU A 111 36.37 -15.73 15.25
C LEU A 111 35.42 -16.53 16.15
N ARG A 112 34.14 -16.15 16.21
CA ARG A 112 33.10 -16.91 16.93
C ARG A 112 32.97 -18.32 16.37
N HIS A 113 32.87 -18.47 15.05
CA HIS A 113 32.79 -19.77 14.40
C HIS A 113 34.02 -20.64 14.69
N LYS A 114 35.23 -20.08 14.60
CA LYS A 114 36.47 -20.80 14.96
C LYS A 114 36.48 -21.22 16.43
N ASN A 115 36.00 -20.38 17.33
CA ASN A 115 35.91 -20.70 18.76
C ASN A 115 34.86 -21.79 19.04
N GLU A 116 33.69 -21.73 18.42
CA GLU A 116 32.64 -22.74 18.52
C GLU A 116 33.10 -24.09 17.96
N MET A 117 33.73 -24.08 16.78
CA MET A 117 34.29 -25.29 16.18
C MET A 117 35.34 -25.93 17.09
N ARG A 118 36.25 -25.14 17.66
CA ARG A 118 37.24 -25.65 18.62
C ARG A 118 36.60 -26.25 19.86
N LYS A 119 35.58 -25.59 20.44
CA LYS A 119 34.84 -26.13 21.59
C LYS A 119 34.16 -27.44 21.24
N LEU A 120 33.45 -27.49 20.12
CA LEU A 120 32.76 -28.67 19.64
C LEU A 120 33.74 -29.82 19.38
N GLU A 121 34.88 -29.56 18.76
CA GLU A 121 35.94 -30.56 18.59
C GLU A 121 36.47 -31.08 19.93
N THR A 122 36.68 -30.21 20.92
CA THR A 122 37.14 -30.64 22.25
C THR A 122 36.08 -31.46 22.98
N GLU A 123 34.80 -31.09 22.89
CA GLU A 123 33.69 -31.83 23.49
C GLU A 123 33.51 -33.20 22.81
N LEU A 124 33.55 -33.26 21.49
CA LEU A 124 33.47 -34.52 20.75
C LEU A 124 34.64 -35.44 21.08
N LYS A 125 35.86 -34.91 21.17
CA LYS A 125 37.05 -35.69 21.57
C LYS A 125 36.92 -36.19 23.01
N ALA A 126 36.45 -35.36 23.93
CA ALA A 126 36.23 -35.74 25.32
C ALA A 126 35.16 -36.83 25.43
N LYS A 127 34.03 -36.65 24.74
CA LYS A 127 32.95 -37.63 24.70
C LYS A 127 33.39 -38.95 24.09
N ALA A 128 34.11 -38.92 22.97
CA ALA A 128 34.66 -40.12 22.35
C ALA A 128 35.62 -40.87 23.27
N LYS A 129 36.37 -40.17 24.13
CA LYS A 129 37.22 -40.78 25.15
C LYS A 129 36.40 -41.42 26.27
N ILE A 130 35.39 -40.71 26.78
CA ILE A 130 34.46 -41.23 27.81
C ILE A 130 33.73 -42.48 27.30
N ASP A 131 33.22 -42.45 26.07
CA ASP A 131 32.50 -43.58 25.48
C ASP A 131 33.41 -44.81 25.30
N ARG A 132 34.70 -44.62 25.03
CA ARG A 132 35.69 -45.71 24.98
C ARG A 132 35.99 -46.29 26.35
N GLU A 133 36.21 -45.43 27.35
CA GLU A 133 36.52 -45.86 28.72
C GLU A 133 35.30 -46.52 29.40
N ASN A 134 34.10 -46.07 29.08
CA ASN A 134 32.85 -46.59 29.65
C ASN A 134 32.20 -47.71 28.83
N GLN A 135 32.84 -48.17 27.74
CA GLN A 135 32.26 -49.18 26.86
C GLN A 135 31.96 -50.48 27.64
N ASP A 136 32.91 -50.94 28.45
CA ASP A 136 32.79 -52.18 29.22
C ASP A 136 31.69 -52.06 30.29
N LEU A 137 31.67 -50.94 31.05
CA LEU A 137 30.62 -50.66 32.04
C LEU A 137 29.23 -50.57 31.40
N THR A 138 29.12 -49.96 30.21
CA THR A 138 27.86 -49.82 29.50
C THR A 138 27.34 -51.18 29.01
N LEU A 139 28.24 -52.03 28.50
CA LEU A 139 27.88 -53.40 28.10
C LEU A 139 27.42 -54.24 29.30
N GLU A 140 28.10 -54.10 30.44
CA GLU A 140 27.68 -54.75 31.68
C GLU A 140 26.31 -54.26 32.15
N GLN A 141 26.06 -52.95 32.16
CA GLN A 141 24.75 -52.39 32.49
C GLN A 141 23.65 -52.87 31.54
N ILE A 142 23.91 -52.93 30.22
CA ILE A 142 22.95 -53.44 29.23
C ILE A 142 22.63 -54.91 29.51
N ARG A 143 23.65 -55.73 29.82
CA ARG A 143 23.46 -57.15 30.18
C ARG A 143 22.63 -57.31 31.45
N LEU A 144 22.97 -56.56 32.51
CA LEU A 144 22.22 -56.59 33.77
C LEU A 144 20.77 -56.15 33.57
N LYS A 145 20.56 -55.02 32.90
CA LYS A 145 19.21 -54.51 32.61
C LYS A 145 18.40 -55.47 31.74
N ALA A 146 19.02 -56.14 30.76
CA ALA A 146 18.35 -57.15 29.96
C ALA A 146 17.96 -58.38 30.79
N ALA A 147 18.82 -58.82 31.71
CA ALA A 147 18.54 -59.93 32.62
C ALA A 147 17.40 -59.58 33.59
N GLU A 148 17.44 -58.39 34.20
CA GLU A 148 16.38 -57.87 35.07
C GLU A 148 15.05 -57.75 34.33
N ASN A 149 15.05 -57.12 33.15
CA ASN A 149 13.85 -56.98 32.33
C ASN A 149 13.26 -58.35 31.96
N ARG A 150 14.09 -59.33 31.61
CA ARG A 150 13.62 -60.69 31.32
C ARG A 150 12.99 -61.32 32.56
N ALA A 151 13.60 -61.17 33.73
CA ALA A 151 13.05 -61.68 34.99
C ALA A 151 11.70 -61.01 35.31
N THR A 152 11.64 -59.68 35.27
CA THR A 152 10.42 -58.89 35.52
C THR A 152 9.31 -59.22 34.53
N VAL A 153 9.62 -59.38 33.24
CA VAL A 153 8.63 -59.79 32.24
C VAL A 153 8.14 -61.21 32.52
N MET A 154 9.02 -62.14 32.89
CA MET A 154 8.62 -63.50 33.22
C MET A 154 7.76 -63.55 34.49
N GLU A 155 8.13 -62.80 35.51
CA GLU A 155 7.40 -62.69 36.77
C GLU A 155 6.05 -62.01 36.58
N SER A 156 5.98 -60.95 35.77
CA SER A 156 4.71 -60.31 35.42
C SER A 156 3.82 -61.22 34.57
N ILE A 157 4.35 -62.00 33.62
CA ILE A 157 3.57 -62.99 32.87
C ILE A 157 3.03 -64.09 33.80
N ASN A 158 3.85 -64.61 34.71
CA ASN A 158 3.41 -65.64 35.67
C ASN A 158 2.38 -65.08 36.65
N SER A 159 2.58 -63.86 37.14
CA SER A 159 1.64 -63.18 38.03
C SER A 159 0.33 -62.86 37.31
N ILE A 160 0.38 -62.34 36.08
CA ILE A 160 -0.82 -62.10 35.27
C ILE A 160 -1.50 -63.43 34.94
N GLY A 161 -0.78 -64.46 34.53
CA GLY A 161 -1.35 -65.77 34.21
C GLY A 161 -2.03 -66.44 35.40
N THR A 162 -1.46 -66.34 36.60
CA THR A 162 -2.07 -66.84 37.84
C THR A 162 -3.26 -65.99 38.29
N LEU A 163 -3.16 -64.66 38.22
CA LEU A 163 -4.26 -63.73 38.53
C LEU A 163 -5.43 -63.86 37.53
N LEU A 164 -5.14 -64.10 36.26
CA LEU A 164 -6.16 -64.25 35.21
C LEU A 164 -6.79 -65.65 35.29
N GLY A 165 -6.02 -66.70 35.59
CA GLY A 165 -6.56 -68.04 35.82
C GLY A 165 -7.44 -68.13 37.07
N THR A 166 -7.01 -67.52 38.18
CA THR A 166 -7.82 -67.41 39.41
C THR A 166 -9.02 -66.48 39.24
N GLY A 167 -8.86 -65.37 38.51
CA GLY A 167 -9.95 -64.45 38.18
C GLY A 167 -11.00 -65.05 37.24
N ALA A 168 -10.58 -65.80 36.21
CA ALA A 168 -11.49 -66.45 35.27
C ALA A 168 -12.27 -67.60 35.92
N THR A 169 -11.62 -68.40 36.77
CA THR A 169 -12.31 -69.44 37.55
C THR A 169 -13.27 -68.84 38.58
N ALA A 170 -12.92 -67.72 39.22
CA ALA A 170 -13.81 -67.00 40.11
C ALA A 170 -15.01 -66.36 39.40
N LEU A 171 -14.83 -65.85 38.18
CA LEU A 171 -15.92 -65.31 37.36
C LEU A 171 -16.85 -66.43 36.86
N LEU A 172 -16.32 -67.56 36.40
CA LEU A 172 -17.15 -68.68 35.90
C LEU A 172 -18.00 -69.33 37.00
N ARG A 173 -17.61 -69.20 38.27
CA ARG A 173 -18.28 -69.85 39.40
C ARG A 173 -19.31 -68.95 40.11
N ASP A 174 -19.16 -67.63 40.03
CA ASP A 174 -20.04 -66.64 40.69
C ASP A 174 -20.70 -65.69 39.67
N TRP A 175 -22.01 -65.83 39.48
CA TRP A 175 -22.82 -64.94 38.63
C TRP A 175 -22.85 -63.50 39.13
N ASP A 176 -22.80 -63.29 40.45
CA ASP A 176 -22.79 -61.94 41.03
C ASP A 176 -21.50 -61.17 40.67
N LYS A 177 -20.37 -61.88 40.55
CA LYS A 177 -19.08 -61.29 40.13
C LYS A 177 -19.08 -60.96 38.64
N ILE A 178 -19.72 -61.79 37.80
CA ILE A 178 -19.93 -61.49 36.38
C ILE A 178 -20.77 -60.22 36.22
N LEU A 179 -21.89 -60.11 36.95
CA LEU A 179 -22.76 -58.94 36.87
C LEU A 179 -22.05 -57.67 37.33
N ALA A 180 -21.29 -57.74 38.43
CA ALA A 180 -20.49 -56.63 38.93
C ALA A 180 -19.37 -56.23 37.95
N ALA A 181 -18.69 -57.20 37.34
CA ALA A 181 -17.63 -56.95 36.36
C ALA A 181 -18.19 -56.36 35.05
N ALA A 182 -19.29 -56.92 34.52
CA ALA A 182 -19.97 -56.40 33.34
C ALA A 182 -20.56 -55.01 33.59
N GLY A 183 -21.19 -54.81 34.76
CA GLY A 183 -21.67 -53.52 35.22
C GLY A 183 -20.54 -52.49 35.32
N GLY A 184 -19.43 -52.85 35.98
CA GLY A 184 -18.24 -52.00 36.09
C GLY A 184 -17.64 -51.62 34.73
N LEU A 185 -17.44 -52.59 33.85
CA LEU A 185 -16.92 -52.34 32.49
C LEU A 185 -17.87 -51.46 31.66
N SER A 186 -19.17 -51.69 31.76
CA SER A 186 -20.17 -50.86 31.08
C SER A 186 -20.19 -49.43 31.61
N LEU A 187 -20.07 -49.23 32.93
CA LEU A 187 -19.99 -47.91 33.55
C LEU A 187 -18.71 -47.18 33.16
N VAL A 188 -17.56 -47.88 33.07
CA VAL A 188 -16.31 -47.30 32.58
C VAL A 188 -16.45 -46.88 31.13
N ALA A 189 -17.01 -47.74 30.27
CA ALA A 189 -17.25 -47.41 28.86
C ALA A 189 -18.19 -46.21 28.70
N LEU A 190 -19.27 -46.18 29.49
CA LEU A 190 -20.21 -45.07 29.52
C LEU A 190 -19.52 -43.79 30.02
N GLY A 191 -18.69 -43.87 31.05
CA GLY A 191 -17.89 -42.76 31.58
C GLY A 191 -16.93 -42.18 30.54
N VAL A 192 -16.19 -43.02 29.82
CA VAL A 192 -15.27 -42.58 28.76
C VAL A 192 -16.04 -41.93 27.59
N TYR A 193 -17.14 -42.53 27.14
CA TYR A 193 -17.90 -42.01 26.01
C TYR A 193 -18.60 -40.70 26.33
N THR A 194 -19.18 -40.59 27.53
CA THR A 194 -19.80 -39.37 28.03
C THR A 194 -18.79 -38.26 28.24
N ALA A 195 -17.63 -38.52 28.84
CA ALA A 195 -16.57 -37.53 29.01
C ALA A 195 -16.04 -37.01 27.66
N LYS A 196 -15.86 -37.89 26.67
CA LYS A 196 -15.43 -37.51 25.32
C LYS A 196 -16.45 -36.59 24.64
N GLY A 197 -17.74 -36.87 24.77
CA GLY A 197 -18.82 -36.05 24.21
C GLY A 197 -19.01 -34.72 24.94
N SER A 198 -19.00 -34.72 26.28
CA SER A 198 -19.29 -33.56 27.11
C SER A 198 -18.18 -32.50 27.05
N THR A 199 -16.92 -32.92 26.99
CA THR A 199 -15.76 -32.02 26.92
C THR A 199 -15.81 -31.13 25.67
N GLY A 200 -16.19 -31.68 24.51
CA GLY A 200 -16.29 -30.92 23.26
C GLY A 200 -17.43 -29.89 23.29
N VAL A 201 -18.57 -30.24 23.87
CA VAL A 201 -19.72 -29.31 24.00
C VAL A 201 -19.42 -28.21 25.01
N ALA A 202 -18.86 -28.55 26.16
CA ALA A 202 -18.49 -27.59 27.20
C ALA A 202 -17.39 -26.62 26.72
N SER A 203 -16.37 -27.13 26.02
CA SER A 203 -15.31 -26.31 25.42
C SER A 203 -15.89 -25.28 24.43
N ARG A 204 -16.77 -25.73 23.51
CA ARG A 204 -17.45 -24.83 22.55
C ARG A 204 -18.35 -23.81 23.24
N TYR A 205 -19.03 -24.18 24.32
CA TYR A 205 -19.87 -23.27 25.11
C TYR A 205 -19.04 -22.17 25.79
N ILE A 206 -17.89 -22.54 26.38
CA ILE A 206 -16.94 -21.60 27.00
C ILE A 206 -16.32 -20.70 25.94
N GLU A 207 -15.88 -21.25 24.80
CA GLU A 207 -15.34 -20.50 23.66
C GLU A 207 -16.33 -19.45 23.15
N ALA A 208 -17.61 -19.83 23.03
CA ALA A 208 -18.68 -18.91 22.62
C ALA A 208 -18.93 -17.79 23.61
N ARG A 209 -18.62 -17.98 24.91
CA ARG A 209 -18.83 -16.97 25.95
C ARG A 209 -17.64 -16.03 26.12
N LEU A 210 -16.42 -16.49 25.85
CA LEU A 210 -15.18 -15.73 26.09
C LEU A 210 -14.59 -15.08 24.83
N GLY A 211 -14.68 -15.72 23.67
CA GLY A 211 -13.82 -15.39 22.52
C GLY A 211 -14.49 -14.65 21.37
N LYS A 212 -15.82 -14.53 21.36
CA LYS A 212 -16.56 -14.00 20.21
C LYS A 212 -17.41 -12.82 20.66
N PRO A 213 -17.01 -11.56 20.36
CA PRO A 213 -17.92 -10.44 20.52
C PRO A 213 -19.17 -10.73 19.67
N SER A 214 -20.35 -10.55 20.26
CA SER A 214 -21.63 -10.83 19.60
C SER A 214 -21.83 -9.86 18.43
N LEU A 215 -21.33 -10.22 17.25
CA LEU A 215 -21.36 -9.38 16.05
C LEU A 215 -22.76 -9.28 15.40
N VAL A 216 -23.77 -9.84 16.06
CA VAL A 216 -25.15 -9.81 15.62
C VAL A 216 -25.97 -9.38 16.82
N ARG A 217 -26.52 -8.15 16.74
CA ARG A 217 -27.52 -7.62 17.69
C ARG A 217 -28.49 -8.75 18.00
N GLU A 218 -28.72 -9.05 19.28
CA GLU A 218 -29.50 -10.22 19.72
C GLU A 218 -30.77 -10.38 18.87
N THR A 219 -30.69 -11.18 17.81
CA THR A 219 -31.76 -11.34 16.85
C THR A 219 -32.10 -12.82 16.81
N SER A 220 -33.24 -13.15 17.40
CA SER A 220 -34.10 -14.28 17.01
C SER A 220 -33.51 -15.70 16.99
N ARG A 221 -32.33 -15.96 17.55
CA ARG A 221 -31.82 -17.35 17.63
C ARG A 221 -32.48 -18.03 18.82
N PHE A 222 -33.49 -18.86 18.55
CA PHE A 222 -34.10 -19.72 19.56
C PHE A 222 -33.05 -20.66 20.14
N SER A 223 -32.65 -20.43 21.39
CA SER A 223 -31.94 -21.42 22.19
C SER A 223 -32.96 -22.22 22.97
N ALA A 224 -32.96 -23.55 22.82
CA ALA A 224 -33.85 -24.44 23.57
C ALA A 224 -33.73 -24.22 25.08
N LEU A 225 -32.54 -23.82 25.55
CA LEU A 225 -32.28 -23.56 26.96
C LEU A 225 -32.93 -22.25 27.45
N ASP A 226 -33.08 -21.25 26.58
CA ASP A 226 -33.80 -19.99 26.90
C ASP A 226 -35.31 -20.20 26.93
N VAL A 227 -35.84 -21.10 26.09
CA VAL A 227 -37.27 -21.48 26.10
C VAL A 227 -37.66 -22.09 27.44
N VAL A 228 -36.79 -22.94 28.00
CA VAL A 228 -37.03 -23.58 29.30
C VAL A 228 -36.88 -22.57 30.46
N ARG A 229 -35.89 -21.68 30.41
CA ARG A 229 -35.67 -20.70 31.49
C ARG A 229 -36.69 -19.57 31.51
N HIS A 230 -37.11 -19.06 30.36
CA HIS A 230 -37.95 -17.86 30.26
C HIS A 230 -39.09 -18.00 29.23
N PRO A 231 -40.05 -18.93 29.45
CA PRO A 231 -41.08 -19.24 28.47
C PRO A 231 -41.97 -18.02 28.12
N ILE A 232 -42.31 -17.21 29.12
CA ILE A 232 -43.19 -16.03 28.94
C ILE A 232 -42.50 -14.94 28.11
N LYS A 233 -41.23 -14.64 28.40
CA LYS A 233 -40.46 -13.63 27.66
C LYS A 233 -40.22 -14.05 26.21
N THR A 234 -40.04 -15.35 25.97
CA THR A 234 -39.87 -15.89 24.62
C THR A 234 -41.15 -15.78 23.78
N VAL A 235 -42.32 -16.04 24.37
CA VAL A 235 -43.62 -15.87 23.68
C VAL A 235 -43.92 -14.39 23.40
N GLN A 236 -43.59 -13.48 24.34
CA GLN A 236 -43.77 -12.05 24.13
C GLN A 236 -42.87 -11.51 23.00
N LYS A 237 -41.60 -11.94 22.95
CA LYS A 237 -40.67 -11.62 21.84
C LYS A 237 -41.13 -12.17 20.48
N LEU A 238 -41.86 -13.29 20.45
CA LEU A 238 -42.42 -13.85 19.22
C LEU A 238 -43.54 -12.97 18.63
N LYS A 239 -44.20 -12.18 19.47
CA LYS A 239 -45.36 -11.34 19.09
C LYS A 239 -44.97 -9.94 18.63
N GLU A 240 -43.75 -9.50 18.91
CA GLU A 240 -43.25 -8.20 18.46
C GLU A 240 -43.07 -8.20 16.94
N LYS A 241 -43.67 -7.21 16.25
CA LYS A 241 -43.48 -7.03 14.82
C LYS A 241 -42.01 -6.64 14.56
N PRO A 242 -41.37 -7.18 13.52
CA PRO A 242 -40.02 -6.76 13.17
C PRO A 242 -40.03 -5.25 12.92
N ALA A 243 -39.24 -4.50 13.70
CA ALA A 243 -39.08 -3.06 13.52
C ALA A 243 -38.56 -2.77 12.10
N ASP A 244 -39.03 -1.68 11.50
CA ASP A 244 -38.59 -1.26 10.17
C ASP A 244 -37.09 -0.99 10.20
N ALA A 245 -36.32 -1.69 9.37
CA ALA A 245 -34.87 -1.62 9.34
C ALA A 245 -34.35 -0.23 8.92
N LEU A 246 -35.22 0.60 8.34
CA LEU A 246 -34.91 1.96 7.89
C LEU A 246 -35.34 3.05 8.89
N SER A 247 -35.89 2.68 10.07
CA SER A 247 -36.33 3.66 11.06
C SER A 247 -35.15 4.48 11.60
N GLY A 248 -35.14 5.79 11.34
CA GLY A 248 -34.12 6.72 11.80
C GLY A 248 -33.03 7.06 10.78
N VAL A 249 -33.07 6.48 9.57
CA VAL A 249 -32.15 6.83 8.48
C VAL A 249 -32.88 7.71 7.47
N VAL A 250 -32.42 8.94 7.29
CA VAL A 250 -32.98 9.86 6.29
C VAL A 250 -32.24 9.63 4.97
N LEU A 251 -32.92 9.02 4.00
CA LEU A 251 -32.37 8.69 2.69
C LEU A 251 -33.05 9.51 1.59
N SER A 252 -32.36 9.66 0.45
CA SER A 252 -33.06 10.13 -0.75
C SER A 252 -34.11 9.09 -1.19
N PRO A 253 -35.29 9.49 -1.67
CA PRO A 253 -36.39 8.56 -1.97
C PRO A 253 -35.99 7.42 -2.93
N LYS A 254 -35.15 7.73 -3.93
CA LYS A 254 -34.65 6.73 -4.89
C LYS A 254 -33.71 5.71 -4.25
N LEU A 255 -32.94 6.10 -3.24
CA LEU A 255 -32.02 5.21 -2.54
C LEU A 255 -32.78 4.33 -1.55
N GLU A 256 -33.78 4.90 -0.87
CA GLU A 256 -34.67 4.16 0.02
C GLU A 256 -35.42 3.04 -0.71
N GLU A 257 -35.99 3.35 -1.89
CA GLU A 257 -36.68 2.37 -2.73
C GLU A 257 -35.76 1.19 -3.12
N ARG A 258 -34.54 1.49 -3.59
CA ARG A 258 -33.55 0.46 -3.95
C ARG A 258 -33.14 -0.39 -2.76
N LEU A 259 -32.91 0.22 -1.60
CA LEU A 259 -32.54 -0.51 -0.38
C LEU A 259 -33.68 -1.40 0.10
N ARG A 260 -34.92 -0.93 -0.02
CA ARG A 260 -36.12 -1.71 0.32
C ARG A 260 -36.28 -2.92 -0.60
N ASP A 261 -36.09 -2.75 -1.91
CA ASP A 261 -36.13 -3.84 -2.88
C ASP A 261 -35.04 -4.89 -2.61
N ILE A 262 -33.82 -4.44 -2.33
CA ILE A 262 -32.71 -5.32 -1.97
C ILE A 262 -33.01 -6.08 -0.66
N ALA A 263 -33.60 -5.41 0.34
CA ALA A 263 -33.97 -6.05 1.60
C ALA A 263 -35.06 -7.12 1.37
N ILE A 264 -36.08 -6.84 0.56
CA ILE A 264 -37.14 -7.79 0.20
C ILE A 264 -36.55 -8.97 -0.57
N ALA A 265 -35.70 -8.71 -1.56
CA ALA A 265 -35.03 -9.74 -2.33
C ALA A 265 -34.19 -10.65 -1.41
N THR A 266 -33.36 -10.06 -0.55
CA THR A 266 -32.48 -10.79 0.39
C THR A 266 -33.27 -11.65 1.37
N LYS A 267 -34.39 -11.12 1.90
CA LYS A 267 -35.29 -11.87 2.79
C LYS A 267 -35.85 -13.12 2.12
N ASN A 268 -36.20 -13.01 0.84
CA ASN A 268 -36.81 -14.09 0.07
C ASN A 268 -35.79 -15.00 -0.64
N THR A 269 -34.51 -14.63 -0.74
CA THR A 269 -33.45 -15.41 -1.42
C THR A 269 -33.41 -16.87 -0.97
N LYS A 270 -33.47 -17.13 0.34
CA LYS A 270 -33.43 -18.50 0.88
C LYS A 270 -34.68 -19.30 0.53
N HIS A 271 -35.85 -18.68 0.58
CA HIS A 271 -37.11 -19.32 0.22
C HIS A 271 -37.13 -19.70 -1.28
N ASN A 272 -36.61 -18.80 -2.10
CA ASN A 272 -36.53 -18.97 -3.55
C ASN A 272 -35.31 -19.81 -4.00
N LYS A 273 -34.53 -20.38 -3.07
CA LYS A 273 -33.28 -21.12 -3.34
C LYS A 273 -32.28 -20.33 -4.22
N GLY A 274 -32.32 -19.01 -4.14
CA GLY A 274 -31.40 -18.13 -4.86
C GLY A 274 -30.06 -18.00 -4.14
N MET A 275 -29.07 -17.44 -4.85
CA MET A 275 -27.78 -17.10 -4.28
C MET A 275 -27.80 -15.70 -3.68
N TYR A 276 -27.14 -15.51 -2.53
CA TYR A 276 -26.94 -14.19 -1.95
C TYR A 276 -26.01 -13.36 -2.85
N ARG A 277 -26.34 -12.08 -3.01
CA ARG A 277 -25.56 -11.13 -3.82
C ARG A 277 -24.77 -10.19 -2.93
N ASN A 278 -23.58 -9.81 -3.37
CA ASN A 278 -22.76 -8.82 -2.71
C ASN A 278 -23.24 -7.42 -3.09
N ILE A 279 -23.27 -6.51 -2.11
CA ILE A 279 -23.68 -5.12 -2.30
C ILE A 279 -22.49 -4.26 -1.89
N LEU A 280 -22.05 -3.37 -2.78
CA LEU A 280 -21.03 -2.36 -2.48
C LEU A 280 -21.73 -1.05 -2.17
N MET A 281 -21.60 -0.58 -0.93
CA MET A 281 -22.01 0.76 -0.53
C MET A 281 -20.80 1.69 -0.75
N HIS A 282 -20.98 2.79 -1.48
CA HIS A 282 -19.93 3.78 -1.72
C HIS A 282 -20.45 5.19 -1.46
N GLY A 283 -19.62 6.02 -0.83
CA GLY A 283 -19.98 7.39 -0.48
C GLY A 283 -18.80 8.13 0.15
N PRO A 284 -18.87 9.47 0.25
CA PRO A 284 -17.94 10.26 1.05
C PRO A 284 -17.94 9.80 2.51
N PRO A 285 -16.85 10.03 3.26
CA PRO A 285 -16.82 9.69 4.68
C PRO A 285 -17.92 10.46 5.43
N GLY A 286 -18.78 9.74 6.15
CA GLY A 286 -19.87 10.32 6.96
C GLY A 286 -21.29 10.21 6.36
N THR A 287 -21.46 9.51 5.23
CA THR A 287 -22.76 9.14 4.65
C THR A 287 -23.06 7.66 4.87
#